data_AF-A0A0F9MT28-F1
#
_entry.id   AF-A0A0F9MT28-F1
#
_cell.length_a   1.000
_cell.length_b   1.000
_cell.length_c   1.000
_cell.angle_alpha   90.00
_cell.angle_beta   90.00
_cell.angle_gamma   90.00
#
_symmetry.space_group_name_H-M   'P 1'
#
loop_
_entity.id
_entity.type
_entity.pdbx_description
1 polymer ?
#
loop_
_entity_poly.entity_id
_entity_poly.type
_entity_poly.pdbx_seq_one_letter_code
_entity_poly.pdbx_strand_id
1 'polypeptide(L)'
;MSLLFSQAGDVLVFIALHPGLTAQEIRAQLFMNNRVRIYILIQKLRAAGLLETKRGRRNGRRRGNRPYRCYANLDVPFLHPCLSAPTTLRKTFASVALGQEVSLAE
;
A
#
# COMPACT_ATOMS: atom_id res chain seq x y z
N MET A 1 -13.90 -12.34 -13.17
CA MET A 1 -13.74 -11.93 -11.76
C MET A 1 -12.70 -10.81 -11.67
N SER A 2 -13.05 -9.53 -11.89
CA SER A 2 -11.99 -8.52 -12.06
C SER A 2 -12.48 -7.08 -11.94
N LEU A 3 -12.87 -6.66 -10.73
CA LEU A 3 -13.00 -5.23 -10.39
C LEU A 3 -12.45 -4.89 -8.99
N LEU A 4 -11.90 -5.86 -8.26
CA LEU A 4 -11.37 -5.67 -6.90
C LEU A 4 -9.86 -5.36 -6.86
N PHE A 5 -9.13 -5.51 -7.98
CA PHE A 5 -7.67 -5.39 -8.01
C PHE A 5 -7.13 -3.98 -8.31
N SER A 6 -7.89 -3.05 -8.95
CA SER A 6 -7.35 -1.70 -9.19
C SER A 6 -7.14 -0.94 -7.89
N GLN A 7 -8.19 -0.77 -7.09
CA GLN A 7 -8.08 -0.01 -5.85
C GLN A 7 -7.25 -0.69 -4.75
N ALA A 8 -7.22 -2.03 -4.70
CA ALA A 8 -6.33 -2.72 -3.77
C ALA A 8 -4.86 -2.50 -4.15
N GLY A 9 -4.57 -2.52 -5.46
CA GLY A 9 -3.28 -2.18 -6.02
C GLY A 9 -2.87 -0.73 -5.76
N ASP A 10 -3.76 0.22 -6.02
CA ASP A 10 -3.53 1.65 -5.73
C ASP A 10 -3.21 1.88 -4.25
N VAL A 11 -3.99 1.26 -3.35
CA VAL A 11 -3.74 1.32 -1.90
C VAL A 11 -2.39 0.71 -1.55
N LEU A 12 -2.03 -0.42 -2.16
CA LEU A 12 -0.76 -1.09 -1.91
C LEU A 12 0.43 -0.22 -2.33
N VAL A 13 0.41 0.33 -3.55
CA VAL A 13 1.44 1.23 -4.07
C VAL A 13 1.54 2.47 -3.20
N PHE A 14 0.41 3.06 -2.84
CA PHE A 14 0.36 4.23 -1.97
C PHE A 14 0.99 3.97 -0.59
N ILE A 15 0.68 2.83 0.05
CA ILE A 15 1.29 2.45 1.33
C ILE A 15 2.80 2.23 1.18
N ALA A 16 3.23 1.68 0.04
CA ALA A 16 4.65 1.47 -0.22
C ALA A 16 5.43 2.79 -0.35
N LEU A 17 4.81 3.83 -0.93
CA LEU A 17 5.36 5.19 -1.00
C LEU A 17 5.29 5.94 0.34
N HIS A 18 4.28 5.64 1.17
CA HIS A 18 4.06 6.28 2.46
C HIS A 18 3.98 5.26 3.61
N PRO A 19 5.10 4.60 3.95
CA PRO A 19 5.10 3.55 4.95
C PRO A 19 4.76 4.08 6.34
N GLY A 20 4.04 3.27 7.12
CA GLY A 20 3.72 3.57 8.52
C GLY A 20 2.48 4.42 8.72
N LEU A 21 1.73 4.77 7.67
CA LEU A 21 0.42 5.40 7.79
C LEU A 21 -0.64 4.45 8.36
N THR A 22 -1.61 5.01 9.05
CA THR A 22 -2.80 4.32 9.55
C THR A 22 -3.87 4.22 8.47
N ALA A 23 -4.79 3.26 8.61
CA ALA A 23 -5.92 3.12 7.69
C ALA A 23 -6.73 4.41 7.50
N GLN A 24 -6.86 5.23 8.55
CA GLN A 24 -7.58 6.50 8.48
C GLN A 24 -6.82 7.56 7.69
N GLU A 25 -5.50 7.66 7.88
CA GLU A 25 -4.64 8.59 7.13
C GLU A 25 -4.61 8.21 5.64
N ILE A 26 -4.45 6.91 5.33
CA ILE A 26 -4.49 6.40 3.94
C ILE A 26 -5.83 6.75 3.28
N ARG A 27 -6.94 6.48 3.99
CA ARG A 27 -8.28 6.81 3.48
C ARG A 27 -8.45 8.30 3.19
N ALA A 28 -7.93 9.15 4.08
CA ALA A 28 -8.02 10.60 3.92
C ALA A 28 -7.22 11.08 2.71
N GLN A 29 -5.99 10.57 2.52
CA GLN A 29 -5.14 10.95 1.40
C GLN A 29 -5.63 10.41 0.05
N LEU A 30 -6.27 9.24 0.03
CA LEU A 30 -6.89 8.67 -1.17
C LEU A 30 -8.33 9.14 -1.40
N PHE A 31 -8.81 10.15 -0.65
CA PHE A 31 -10.16 10.72 -0.72
C PHE A 31 -11.27 9.64 -0.75
N MET A 32 -11.09 8.56 0.01
CA MET A 32 -12.04 7.46 0.03
C MET A 32 -13.25 7.80 0.89
N ASN A 33 -14.41 7.94 0.25
CA ASN A 33 -15.67 8.29 0.92
C ASN A 33 -16.17 7.22 1.90
N ASN A 34 -15.95 5.94 1.60
CA ASN A 34 -16.42 4.84 2.44
C ASN A 34 -15.36 4.41 3.46
N ARG A 35 -15.64 4.63 4.75
CA ARG A 35 -14.74 4.24 5.86
C ARG A 35 -14.51 2.74 5.94
N VAL A 36 -15.50 1.91 5.67
CA VAL A 36 -15.38 0.44 5.76
C VAL A 36 -14.49 -0.09 4.63
N ARG A 37 -14.55 0.54 3.46
CA ARG A 37 -13.82 0.10 2.25
C ARG A 37 -12.31 0.00 2.47
N ILE A 38 -11.68 0.98 3.12
CA ILE A 38 -10.24 0.93 3.37
C ILE A 38 -9.85 -0.26 4.27
N TYR A 39 -10.66 -0.60 5.27
CA TYR A 39 -10.39 -1.74 6.15
C TYR A 39 -10.51 -3.07 5.40
N ILE A 40 -11.50 -3.19 4.50
CA ILE A 40 -11.66 -4.37 3.63
C ILE A 40 -10.45 -4.52 2.70
N LEU A 41 -9.99 -3.43 2.09
CA LEU A 41 -8.81 -3.46 1.20
C LEU A 41 -7.54 -3.84 1.96
N ILE A 42 -7.31 -3.24 3.13
CA ILE A 42 -6.19 -3.59 4.02
C ILE A 42 -6.26 -5.07 4.40
N GLN A 43 -7.43 -5.58 4.79
CA GLN A 43 -7.58 -6.99 5.16
C GLN A 43 -7.26 -7.92 3.98
N LYS A 44 -7.72 -7.59 2.77
CA LYS A 44 -7.41 -8.36 1.55
C LYS A 44 -5.91 -8.38 1.25
N LEU A 45 -5.24 -7.22 1.33
CA LEU A 45 -3.80 -7.13 1.12
C LEU A 45 -3.01 -7.91 2.17
N ARG A 46 -3.45 -7.88 3.43
CA ARG A 46 -2.84 -8.69 4.50
C ARG A 46 -3.02 -10.18 4.25
N ALA A 47 -4.21 -10.63 3.87
CA ALA A 47 -4.49 -12.03 3.58
C ALA A 47 -3.64 -12.55 2.41
N ALA A 48 -3.32 -11.67 1.45
CA ALA A 48 -2.42 -11.96 0.33
C ALA A 48 -0.92 -11.85 0.69
N GLY A 49 -0.55 -11.52 1.93
CA GLY A 49 0.84 -11.34 2.35
C GLY A 49 1.53 -10.07 1.82
N LEU A 50 0.80 -9.21 1.10
CA LEU A 50 1.30 -7.98 0.49
C LEU A 50 1.44 -6.83 1.50
N LEU A 51 0.84 -6.97 2.68
CA LEU A 51 0.79 -5.93 3.69
C LEU A 51 1.04 -6.48 5.10
N GLU A 52 1.91 -5.80 5.84
CA GLU A 52 2.08 -5.97 7.27
C GLU A 52 1.44 -4.81 8.03
N THR A 53 0.91 -5.11 9.21
CA THR A 53 0.40 -4.08 10.13
C THR A 53 1.09 -4.18 11.47
N LYS A 54 1.75 -3.09 11.90
CA LYS A 54 2.42 -3.00 13.20
C LYS A 54 1.64 -2.05 14.11
N ARG A 55 1.53 -2.38 15.40
CA ARG A 55 0.91 -1.45 16.37
C ARG A 55 1.79 -0.22 16.53
N GLY A 56 1.20 0.97 16.52
CA GLY A 56 1.93 2.20 16.79
C GLY A 56 2.61 2.23 18.18
N ARG A 57 3.69 3.01 18.30
CA ARG A 57 4.39 3.27 19.58
C ARG A 57 3.42 3.88 20.62
N ARG A 58 3.72 3.61 21.89
CA ARG A 58 2.92 4.03 23.06
C ARG A 58 3.12 5.53 23.32
N ASN A 59 2.41 6.39 22.59
CA ASN A 59 2.43 7.84 22.86
C ASN A 59 1.36 8.21 23.90
N GLY A 60 1.48 7.69 25.13
CA GLY A 60 0.63 8.06 26.27
C GLY A 60 -0.87 7.72 26.18
N ARG A 61 -1.40 7.36 25.01
CA ARG A 61 -2.84 7.04 24.83
C ARG A 61 -3.24 5.70 25.44
N ARG A 62 -4.46 5.68 26.00
CA ARG A 62 -5.10 4.56 26.72
C ARG A 62 -4.93 3.22 25.99
N ARG A 63 -4.78 2.16 26.80
CA ARG A 63 -4.39 0.77 26.47
C ARG A 63 -5.18 0.06 25.34
N GLY A 64 -6.28 0.64 24.84
CA GLY A 64 -7.22 -0.04 23.93
C GLY A 64 -7.33 0.49 22.49
N ASN A 65 -6.76 1.65 22.14
CA ASN A 65 -7.06 2.28 20.83
C ASN A 65 -5.81 2.76 20.08
N ARG A 66 -4.78 1.91 19.97
CA ARG A 66 -3.63 2.22 19.12
C ARG A 66 -3.95 1.86 17.68
N PRO A 67 -3.90 2.82 16.74
CA PRO A 67 -4.11 2.49 15.34
C PRO A 67 -2.96 1.62 14.83
N TYR A 68 -3.32 0.65 13.99
CA TYR A 68 -2.35 -0.13 13.24
C TYR A 68 -1.73 0.74 12.14
N ARG A 69 -0.41 0.67 12.02
CA ARG A 69 0.38 1.29 10.97
C ARG A 69 0.68 0.25 9.88
N CYS A 70 0.49 0.62 8.63
CA CYS A 70 0.55 -0.26 7.49
C CYS A 70 1.91 -0.17 6.79
N TYR A 71 2.45 -1.31 6.38
CA TYR A 71 3.73 -1.42 5.68
C TYR A 71 3.57 -2.40 4.53
N ALA A 72 3.88 -1.98 3.31
CA ALA A 72 3.84 -2.86 2.15
C ALA A 72 5.03 -3.83 2.19
N ASN A 73 4.78 -5.09 1.84
CA ASN A 73 5.85 -6.03 1.56
C ASN A 73 6.33 -5.81 0.13
N LEU A 74 7.60 -5.40 -0.03
CA LEU A 74 8.13 -5.02 -1.34
C LEU A 74 8.53 -6.21 -2.21
N ASP A 75 8.62 -7.41 -1.62
CA ASP A 75 9.22 -8.58 -2.23
C ASP A 75 8.18 -9.64 -2.64
N VAL A 76 6.93 -9.49 -2.19
CA VAL A 76 5.84 -10.39 -2.57
C VAL A 76 5.34 -10.03 -3.98
N PRO A 77 5.22 -11.02 -4.89
CA PRO A 77 4.72 -10.78 -6.22
C PRO A 77 3.23 -10.42 -6.20
N PHE A 78 2.87 -9.43 -7.00
CA PHE A 78 1.49 -9.03 -7.25
C PHE A 78 1.28 -8.76 -8.74
N LEU A 79 0.03 -8.83 -9.18
CA LEU A 79 -0.39 -8.45 -10.52
C LEU A 79 -1.28 -7.21 -10.43
N HIS A 80 -0.79 -6.10 -10.97
CA HIS A 80 -1.58 -4.87 -11.09
C HIS A 80 -2.22 -4.79 -12.48
N PRO A 81 -3.44 -4.25 -12.63
CA PRO A 81 -4.08 -4.10 -13.94
C PRO A 81 -3.28 -3.28 -14.97
N CYS A 82 -2.36 -2.43 -14.53
CA CYS A 82 -1.49 -1.65 -15.42
C CYS A 82 -0.15 -2.32 -15.74
N LEU A 83 0.08 -3.55 -15.28
CA LEU A 83 1.31 -4.29 -15.48
C LEU A 83 1.02 -5.54 -16.31
N SER A 84 1.85 -5.78 -17.32
CA SER A 84 1.68 -6.89 -18.27
C SER A 84 2.05 -8.27 -17.70
N ALA A 85 2.82 -8.31 -16.61
CA ALA A 85 3.24 -9.53 -15.94
C ALA A 85 3.28 -9.34 -14.41
N PRO A 86 3.18 -10.43 -13.63
CA PRO A 86 3.41 -10.39 -12.19
C PRO A 86 4.78 -9.78 -11.87
N THR A 87 4.82 -8.87 -10.90
CA THR A 87 6.07 -8.21 -10.48
C THR A 87 6.05 -7.95 -8.98
N THR A 88 7.14 -7.42 -8.44
CA THR A 88 7.24 -6.99 -7.05
C THR A 88 7.33 -5.48 -6.98
N LEU A 89 6.85 -4.87 -5.89
CA LEU A 89 6.94 -3.42 -5.72
C LEU A 89 8.39 -2.93 -5.80
N ARG A 90 9.34 -3.72 -5.27
CA ARG A 90 10.78 -3.43 -5.38
C ARG A 90 11.22 -3.32 -6.84
N LYS A 91 10.83 -4.28 -7.69
CA LYS A 91 11.15 -4.25 -9.12
C LYS A 91 10.47 -3.08 -9.82
N THR A 92 9.19 -2.83 -9.53
CA THR A 92 8.45 -1.71 -10.11
C THR A 92 9.11 -0.37 -9.80
N PHE A 93 9.47 -0.12 -8.54
CA PHE A 93 10.14 1.14 -8.16
C PHE A 93 11.54 1.25 -8.73
N ALA A 94 12.30 0.15 -8.81
CA ALA A 94 13.61 0.16 -9.46
C ALA A 94 13.50 0.54 -10.95
N SER A 95 12.51 0.00 -11.67
CA SER A 95 12.26 0.36 -13.08
C SER A 95 11.88 1.83 -13.26
N VAL A 96 11.10 2.40 -12.33
CA VAL A 96 10.74 3.83 -12.37
C VAL A 96 11.95 4.72 -12.12
N ALA A 97 12.78 4.38 -11.13
CA ALA A 97 14.01 5.14 -10.83
C ALA A 97 14.97 5.15 -12.03
N LEU A 98 15.19 3.98 -12.65
CA LEU A 98 16.03 3.85 -13.84
C LEU A 98 15.46 4.61 -15.04
N GLY A 99 14.14 4.65 -15.21
CA GLY A 99 13.51 5.43 -16.29
C GLY A 99 13.63 6.95 -16.10
N GLN A 100 13.72 7.44 -14.87
CA GLN A 100 13.91 8.87 -14.58
C GLN A 100 15.35 9.34 -14.79
N GLU A 101 16.34 8.47 -14.59
CA GLU A 101 17.76 8.81 -14.85
C GLU A 101 18.05 9.03 -16.34
N VAL A 102 17.34 8.33 -17.24
CA VAL A 102 17.51 8.53 -18.69
C VAL A 102 16.90 9.86 -19.15
N SER A 103 15.85 10.34 -18.47
CA SER A 103 15.13 11.57 -18.87
C SER A 103 15.78 12.87 -18.36
N LEU A 104 16.78 12.81 -17.47
CA LEU A 104 17.52 13.97 -16.97
C LEU A 104 18.89 14.14 -17.67
N ALA A 105 19.21 13.25 -18.62
CA ALA A 105 20.46 13.26 -19.38
C ALA A 105 20.30 13.76 -20.83
N GLU A 106 19.13 14.31 -21.19
CA GLU A 106 18.85 14.94 -22.51
C GLU A 106 18.81 16.47 -22.42
#